data_AF-A0A847XNS5-F1
#
_entry.id   AF-A0A847XNS5-F1
#
_cell.length_a   1.000
_cell.length_b   1.000
_cell.length_c   1.000
_cell.angle_alpha   90.00
_cell.angle_beta   90.00
_cell.angle_gamma   90.00
#
_symmetry.space_group_name_H-M   'P 1'
#
loop_
_entity.id
_entity.type
_entity.pdbx_description
1 polymer ?
#
loop_
_entity_poly.entity_id
_entity_poly.type
_entity_poly.pdbx_seq_one_letter_code
_entity_poly.pdbx_strand_id
1 'polypeptide(L)'
;MEVGRVLLADDMGLGKTIQAIAAIELFHKYLNVNKVLIICPTSLKYQWKSEIQKFTGRYSLIIEGLIHKRKELYSEKDFIKIISYGAGRNDSEFINNWGPDLMIIDEAQRIKNWKNTNSPVCKEDTV
;
A
#
# COMPACT_ATOMS: atom_id res chain seq x y z
N MET A 1 3.12 19.37 -5.96
CA MET A 1 2.03 18.49 -6.43
C MET A 1 1.22 18.09 -5.22
N GLU A 2 -0.07 18.36 -5.27
CA GLU A 2 -1.00 18.10 -4.17
C GLU A 2 -1.17 16.59 -3.99
N VAL A 3 -0.94 16.08 -2.79
CA VAL A 3 -1.04 14.63 -2.53
C VAL A 3 -2.50 14.29 -2.33
N GLY A 4 -3.13 13.72 -3.35
CA GLY A 4 -4.48 13.18 -3.27
C GLY A 4 -4.54 12.04 -2.27
N ARG A 5 -5.36 12.18 -1.22
CA ARG A 5 -5.62 11.13 -0.24
C ARG A 5 -6.95 10.48 -0.59
N VAL A 6 -6.94 9.17 -0.84
CA VAL A 6 -8.17 8.39 -1.07
C VAL A 6 -8.29 7.39 0.08
N LEU A 7 -9.35 7.54 0.87
CA LEU A 7 -9.73 6.59 1.92
C LEU A 7 -10.96 5.83 1.43
N LEU A 8 -10.86 4.50 1.33
CA LEU A 8 -12.00 3.63 1.02
C LEU A 8 -12.45 2.99 2.34
N ALA A 9 -13.45 3.59 2.98
CA ALA A 9 -14.09 3.08 4.19
C ALA A 9 -15.48 2.53 3.83
N ASP A 10 -15.53 1.28 3.37
CA ASP A 10 -16.77 0.58 2.99
C ASP A 10 -16.99 -0.68 3.85
N ASP A 11 -18.21 -1.20 3.90
CA ASP A 11 -18.58 -2.41 4.65
C ASP A 11 -17.92 -3.71 4.14
N MET A 12 -17.73 -4.69 5.05
CA MET A 12 -17.17 -6.00 4.73
C MET A 12 -18.04 -6.73 3.69
N GLY A 13 -17.44 -7.20 2.59
CA GLY A 13 -18.13 -8.02 1.56
C GLY A 13 -18.46 -7.32 0.23
N LEU A 14 -18.23 -6.00 0.10
CA LEU A 14 -18.55 -5.22 -1.11
C LEU A 14 -17.49 -5.27 -2.23
N GLY A 15 -16.46 -6.12 -2.11
CA GLY A 15 -15.40 -6.19 -3.12
C GLY A 15 -14.44 -4.98 -3.11
N LYS A 16 -14.15 -4.42 -1.93
CA LYS A 16 -13.19 -3.30 -1.80
C LYS A 16 -11.83 -3.58 -2.44
N THR A 17 -11.34 -4.80 -2.35
CA THR A 17 -10.06 -5.18 -2.94
C THR A 17 -10.07 -5.03 -4.46
N ILE A 18 -11.13 -5.52 -5.14
CA ILE A 18 -11.23 -5.37 -6.60
C ILE A 18 -11.44 -3.91 -7.01
N GLN A 19 -12.19 -3.12 -6.22
CA GLN A 19 -12.35 -1.67 -6.47
C GLN A 19 -11.01 -0.93 -6.32
N ALA A 20 -10.23 -1.24 -5.29
CA ALA A 20 -8.91 -0.66 -5.08
C ALA A 20 -7.93 -1.05 -6.20
N ILE A 21 -7.95 -2.32 -6.64
CA ILE A 21 -7.17 -2.78 -7.80
C ILE A 21 -7.57 -2.03 -9.08
N ALA A 22 -8.87 -1.85 -9.32
CA ALA A 22 -9.35 -1.07 -10.45
C ALA A 22 -8.88 0.39 -10.38
N ALA A 23 -8.89 1.00 -9.19
CA ALA A 23 -8.38 2.36 -8.99
C ALA A 23 -6.87 2.47 -9.30
N ILE A 24 -6.06 1.47 -8.91
CA ILE A 24 -4.64 1.41 -9.27
C ILE A 24 -4.47 1.48 -10.79
N GLU A 25 -5.20 0.66 -11.55
CA GLU A 25 -5.09 0.64 -13.01
C GLU A 25 -5.53 1.95 -13.66
N LEU A 26 -6.61 2.55 -13.15
CA LEU A 26 -7.09 3.84 -13.64
C LEU A 26 -6.08 4.96 -13.37
N PHE A 27 -5.49 5.00 -12.18
CA PHE A 27 -4.50 6.01 -11.82
C PHE A 27 -3.19 5.83 -12.56
N HIS A 28 -2.77 4.58 -12.81
CA HIS A 28 -1.64 4.31 -13.70
C HIS A 28 -1.93 4.83 -15.12
N LYS A 29 -3.11 4.54 -15.67
CA LYS A 29 -3.48 4.90 -17.04
C LYS A 29 -3.65 6.41 -17.25
N TYR A 30 -4.23 7.12 -16.29
CA TYR A 30 -4.67 8.51 -16.48
C TYR A 30 -3.91 9.53 -15.64
N LEU A 31 -3.27 9.12 -14.54
CA LEU A 31 -2.62 10.02 -13.58
C LEU A 31 -1.12 9.78 -13.43
N ASN A 32 -0.53 8.93 -14.28
CA ASN A 32 0.90 8.61 -14.28
C ASN A 32 1.42 8.07 -12.93
N VAL A 33 0.58 7.34 -12.19
CA VAL A 33 0.99 6.60 -11.00
C VAL A 33 1.83 5.40 -11.43
N ASN A 34 3.08 5.31 -10.94
CA ASN A 34 4.05 4.28 -11.32
C ASN A 34 4.64 3.52 -10.11
N LYS A 35 4.35 3.96 -8.89
CA LYS A 35 4.75 3.29 -7.65
C LYS A 35 3.58 3.21 -6.68
N VAL A 36 3.12 1.99 -6.42
CA VAL A 36 1.99 1.72 -5.52
C VAL A 36 2.48 0.94 -4.31
N LEU A 37 2.19 1.46 -3.12
CA LEU A 37 2.38 0.73 -1.86
C LEU A 37 1.03 0.27 -1.32
N ILE A 38 0.91 -1.01 -1.00
CA ILE A 38 -0.24 -1.58 -0.31
C ILE A 38 0.21 -1.98 1.10
N ILE A 39 -0.45 -1.41 2.12
CA ILE A 39 -0.22 -1.73 3.53
C ILE A 39 -1.44 -2.49 4.04
N CYS A 40 -1.27 -3.73 4.47
CA CYS A 40 -2.37 -4.58 4.91
C CYS A 40 -1.98 -5.47 6.11
N PRO A 41 -2.93 -6.21 6.73
CA PRO A 41 -2.60 -7.26 7.68
C PRO A 41 -1.67 -8.32 7.08
N THR A 42 -0.77 -8.89 7.89
CA THR A 42 0.18 -9.93 7.44
C THR A 42 -0.51 -11.10 6.75
N SER A 43 -1.69 -11.50 7.22
CA SER A 43 -2.50 -12.59 6.65
C SER A 43 -3.05 -12.28 5.26
N LEU A 44 -3.16 -11.00 4.87
CA LEU A 44 -3.78 -10.59 3.60
C LEU A 44 -2.75 -10.32 2.48
N LYS A 45 -1.45 -10.30 2.77
CA LYS A 45 -0.42 -9.98 1.76
C LYS A 45 -0.48 -10.88 0.53
N TYR A 46 -0.58 -12.20 0.75
CA TYR A 46 -0.62 -13.18 -0.35
C TYR A 46 -1.98 -13.18 -1.06
N GLN A 47 -3.07 -12.85 -0.34
CA GLN A 47 -4.37 -12.66 -0.97
C GLN A 47 -4.34 -11.46 -1.92
N TRP A 48 -3.84 -10.30 -1.47
CA TRP A 48 -3.63 -9.13 -2.32
C TRP A 48 -2.80 -9.47 -3.57
N LYS A 49 -1.67 -10.17 -3.39
CA LYS A 49 -0.84 -10.63 -4.52
C LYS A 49 -1.63 -11.50 -5.50
N SER A 50 -2.40 -12.46 -4.98
CA SER A 50 -3.23 -13.36 -5.80
C SER A 50 -4.31 -12.60 -6.57
N GLU A 51 -5.01 -11.67 -5.91
CA GLU A 51 -6.07 -10.88 -6.53
C GLU A 51 -5.53 -9.91 -7.59
N ILE A 52 -4.41 -9.23 -7.32
CA ILE A 52 -3.74 -8.38 -8.32
C ILE A 52 -3.38 -9.20 -9.56
N GLN A 53 -2.72 -10.35 -9.38
CA GLN A 53 -2.36 -11.22 -10.48
C GLN A 53 -3.60 -11.73 -11.23
N LYS A 54 -4.67 -12.10 -10.52
CA LYS A 54 -5.92 -12.60 -11.09
C LYS A 54 -6.64 -11.54 -11.92
N PHE A 55 -6.76 -10.32 -11.42
CA PHE A 55 -7.60 -9.28 -12.04
C PHE A 55 -6.85 -8.42 -13.06
N THR A 56 -5.54 -8.29 -12.93
CA THR A 56 -4.73 -7.38 -13.79
C THR A 56 -3.62 -8.10 -14.55
N GLY A 57 -3.26 -9.33 -14.16
CA GLY A 57 -2.08 -10.01 -14.69
C GLY A 57 -0.75 -9.44 -14.19
N ARG A 58 -0.75 -8.38 -13.39
CA ARG A 58 0.47 -7.72 -12.91
C ARG A 58 1.16 -8.50 -11.80
N TYR A 59 2.48 -8.42 -11.83
CA TYR A 59 3.31 -8.82 -10.71
C TYR A 59 3.24 -7.78 -9.58
N SER A 60 3.19 -8.27 -8.35
CA SER A 60 3.34 -7.47 -7.13
C SER A 60 4.37 -8.08 -6.21
N LEU A 61 5.30 -7.26 -5.71
CA LEU A 61 6.36 -7.68 -4.80
C LEU A 61 5.88 -7.63 -3.35
N ILE A 62 6.09 -8.72 -2.60
CA ILE A 62 5.85 -8.73 -1.16
C ILE A 62 7.15 -8.34 -0.43
N ILE A 63 7.09 -7.32 0.40
CA ILE A 63 8.19 -6.88 1.25
C ILE A 63 8.15 -7.65 2.57
N GLU A 64 9.13 -8.55 2.76
CA GLU A 64 9.21 -9.39 3.97
C GLU A 64 10.64 -9.86 4.27
N GLY A 65 10.81 -10.45 5.46
CA GLY A 65 12.11 -10.86 5.99
C GLY A 65 12.73 -9.81 6.91
N LEU A 66 14.01 -9.97 7.20
CA LEU A 66 14.78 -9.07 8.06
C LEU A 66 15.05 -7.71 7.38
N ILE A 67 15.42 -6.71 8.17
CA ILE A 67 15.56 -5.31 7.71
C ILE A 67 16.49 -5.15 6.49
N HIS A 68 17.62 -5.88 6.43
CA HIS A 68 18.56 -5.82 5.32
C HIS A 68 17.93 -6.34 4.01
N LYS A 69 17.22 -7.47 4.09
CA LYS A 69 16.50 -8.04 2.95
C LYS A 69 15.38 -7.11 2.49
N ARG A 70 14.61 -6.52 3.43
CA ARG A 70 13.55 -5.57 3.07
C ARG A 70 14.11 -4.33 2.36
N LYS A 71 15.27 -3.81 2.80
CA LYS A 71 15.96 -2.69 2.15
C LYS A 71 16.29 -2.98 0.69
N GLU A 72 16.78 -4.19 0.39
CA GLU A 72 17.01 -4.63 -0.99
C GLU A 72 15.71 -4.65 -1.79
N LEU A 73 14.64 -5.23 -1.23
CA LEU A 73 13.33 -5.32 -1.89
C LEU A 73 12.70 -3.94 -2.18
N TYR A 74 12.97 -2.92 -1.37
CA TYR A 74 12.52 -1.54 -1.67
C TYR A 74 13.25 -0.93 -2.88
N SER A 75 14.47 -1.38 -3.16
CA SER A 75 15.27 -0.88 -4.29
C SER A 75 14.84 -1.45 -5.64
N GLU A 76 14.02 -2.52 -5.63
CA GLU A 76 13.46 -3.12 -6.83
C GLU A 76 12.50 -2.17 -7.56
N LYS A 77 12.46 -2.30 -8.90
CA LYS A 77 11.67 -1.41 -9.78
C LYS A 77 10.21 -1.82 -9.94
N ASP A 78 9.73 -2.76 -9.13
CA ASP A 78 8.35 -3.25 -9.20
C ASP A 78 7.33 -2.14 -8.97
N PHE A 79 6.31 -2.15 -9.84
CA PHE A 79 5.18 -1.22 -9.85
C PHE A 79 4.37 -1.25 -8.55
N ILE A 80 4.07 -2.45 -8.04
CA ILE A 80 3.31 -2.66 -6.80
C ILE A 80 4.17 -3.36 -5.75
N LYS A 81 4.22 -2.78 -4.56
CA LYS A 81 4.82 -3.39 -3.36
C LYS A 81 3.77 -3.58 -2.28
N ILE A 82 3.78 -4.73 -1.60
CA ILE A 82 2.84 -5.10 -0.55
C ILE A 82 3.61 -5.33 0.75
N ILE A 83 3.19 -4.68 1.83
CA ILE A 83 3.83 -4.77 3.14
C ILE A 83 2.82 -4.93 4.27
N SER A 84 3.24 -5.57 5.35
CA SER A 84 2.43 -5.62 6.56
C SER A 84 2.56 -4.35 7.39
N TYR A 85 1.55 -4.03 8.19
CA TYR A 85 1.62 -2.94 9.17
C TYR A 85 2.87 -2.96 10.07
N GLY A 86 3.23 -4.15 10.57
CA GLY A 86 4.38 -4.30 11.47
C GLY A 86 5.71 -3.95 10.81
N ALA A 87 5.90 -4.34 9.54
CA ALA A 87 7.11 -3.98 8.80
C ALA A 87 7.06 -2.51 8.34
N GLY A 88 5.93 -2.05 7.82
CA GLY A 88 5.76 -0.67 7.36
C GLY A 88 6.09 0.37 8.43
N ARG A 89 5.68 0.13 9.68
CA ARG A 89 5.97 1.05 10.80
C ARG A 89 7.47 1.26 11.04
N ASN A 90 8.27 0.22 10.85
CA ASN A 90 9.72 0.27 11.06
C ASN A 90 10.48 0.73 9.81
N ASP A 91 9.85 0.66 8.65
CA ASP A 91 10.47 0.91 7.34
C ASP A 91 10.10 2.29 6.78
N SER A 92 9.64 3.23 7.62
CA SER A 92 9.17 4.55 7.19
C SER A 92 10.20 5.32 6.36
N GLU A 93 11.48 5.26 6.75
CA GLU A 93 12.58 5.86 6.00
C GLU A 93 12.71 5.23 4.60
N PHE A 94 12.61 3.91 4.48
CA PHE A 94 12.67 3.23 3.18
C PHE A 94 11.47 3.54 2.30
N ILE A 95 10.28 3.63 2.89
CA ILE A 95 9.05 4.01 2.16
C ILE A 95 9.18 5.44 1.63
N ASN A 96 9.66 6.38 2.44
CA ASN A 96 9.84 7.77 2.02
C ASN A 96 10.88 7.89 0.90
N ASN A 97 12.01 7.20 1.03
CA ASN A 97 13.06 7.21 0.03
C ASN A 97 12.63 6.55 -1.28
N TRP A 98 11.85 5.47 -1.20
CA TRP A 98 11.27 4.84 -2.39
C TRP A 98 10.25 5.75 -3.08
N GLY A 99 9.48 6.50 -2.29
CA GLY A 99 8.56 7.55 -2.76
C GLY A 99 7.40 7.00 -3.58
N PRO A 100 6.44 6.28 -2.98
CA PRO A 100 5.24 5.82 -3.68
C PRO A 100 4.38 7.00 -4.13
N ASP A 101 3.83 6.89 -5.34
CA ASP A 101 2.86 7.85 -5.88
C ASP A 101 1.46 7.62 -5.29
N LEU A 102 1.16 6.37 -4.93
CA LEU A 102 -0.11 5.94 -4.35
C LEU A 102 0.13 4.99 -3.17
N MET A 103 -0.56 5.24 -2.06
CA MET A 103 -0.62 4.32 -0.93
C MET A 103 -2.06 3.84 -0.71
N ILE A 104 -2.24 2.54 -0.62
CA ILE A 104 -3.49 1.88 -0.25
C ILE A 104 -3.29 1.26 1.12
N ILE A 105 -4.24 1.51 2.01
CA ILE A 105 -4.16 1.06 3.40
C ILE A 105 -5.42 0.30 3.75
N ASP A 106 -5.27 -1.00 3.96
CA ASP A 106 -6.36 -1.95 4.14
C ASP A 106 -6.54 -2.34 5.60
N GLU A 107 -7.75 -2.18 6.16
CA GLU A 107 -8.05 -2.25 7.60
C GLU A 107 -7.37 -1.13 8.40
N ALA A 108 -7.49 0.11 7.91
CA ALA A 108 -6.83 1.30 8.45
C ALA A 108 -7.11 1.57 9.94
N GLN A 109 -8.23 1.10 10.49
CA GLN A 109 -8.54 1.16 11.93
C GLN A 109 -7.52 0.43 12.82
N ARG A 110 -6.66 -0.42 12.24
CA ARG A 110 -5.53 -1.05 12.94
C ARG A 110 -4.36 -0.09 13.18
N ILE A 111 -4.39 1.10 12.57
CA ILE A 111 -3.33 2.11 12.64
C ILE A 111 -3.68 3.15 13.71
N LYS A 112 -3.75 2.74 14.98
CA LYS A 112 -4.02 3.69 16.06
C LYS A 112 -2.84 4.58 16.47
N ASN A 113 -1.63 4.39 15.89
CA ASN A 113 -0.39 5.00 16.39
C ASN A 113 0.69 5.27 15.31
N TRP A 114 0.32 5.78 14.13
CA TRP A 114 1.29 6.22 13.11
C TRP A 114 1.53 7.73 13.19
N LYS A 115 2.17 8.22 14.27
CA LYS A 115 2.31 9.68 14.51
C LYS A 115 3.65 10.30 14.11
N ASN A 116 4.66 9.56 13.66
CA ASN A 116 5.96 10.14 13.34
C ASN A 116 6.43 9.73 11.95
N THR A 117 6.08 10.51 10.93
CA THR A 117 6.84 10.69 9.68
C THR A 117 6.17 11.84 8.91
N ASN A 118 6.93 12.85 8.48
CA ASN A 118 6.47 13.93 7.58
C ASN A 118 6.23 13.42 6.13
N SER A 119 5.40 12.39 6.01
CA SER A 119 4.76 11.92 4.79
C SER A 119 3.25 11.99 5.07
N PRO A 120 2.37 12.25 4.09
CA PRO A 120 0.99 12.64 4.37
C PRO A 120 0.24 11.54 5.14
N VAL A 121 0.26 11.67 6.47
CA VAL A 121 -0.35 10.73 7.41
C VAL A 121 -1.85 10.92 7.37
N CYS A 122 -2.56 9.80 7.20
CA CYS A 122 -4.00 9.67 7.43
C CYS A 122 -4.37 10.31 8.77
N LYS A 123 -5.30 11.28 8.76
CA LYS A 123 -5.95 11.70 10.00
C LYS A 123 -7.04 10.67 10.32
N GLU A 124 -6.98 10.13 11.53
CA GLU A 124 -8.11 9.49 12.18
C GLU A 124 -9.13 10.58 12.49
N ASP A 125 -10.33 10.50 11.90
CA ASP A 125 -11.50 11.15 12.49
C ASP A 125 -12.18 10.12 13.38
N THR A 126 -12.12 10.42 14.67
CA THR A 126 -12.82 9.71 15.74
C THR A 126 -14.31 9.94 15.57
N VAL A 127 -15.09 8.86 15.51
CA VAL A 127 -16.47 8.86 16.01
C VAL A 127 -16.53 7.86 17.16
#